data_AF-A0A3C0I3X0-F1
#
_entry.id   AF-A0A3C0I3X0-F1
#
_cell.length_a   1.000
_cell.length_b   1.000
_cell.length_c   1.000
_cell.angle_alpha   90.00
_cell.angle_beta   90.00
_cell.angle_gamma   90.00
#
_symmetry.space_group_name_H-M   'P 1'
#
loop_
_entity.id
_entity.type
_entity.pdbx_description
1 polymer ?
#
loop_
_entity_poly.entity_id
_entity_poly.type
_entity_poly.pdbx_seq_one_letter_code
_entity_poly.pdbx_strand_id
1 'polypeptide(L)' 'ELSKEHSFHESSPHEAHPLDDVQVFITGGMGTGLVQRLKAKGIEAIMTLETEPDSAVAAYLAGTLERVEPGHHHPVHRV' A
#
# COMPACT_ATOMS: atom_id res chain seq x y z
N GLU A 1 15.54 -14.24 -6.93
CA GLU A 1 14.87 -14.04 -5.62
C GLU A 1 15.67 -13.00 -4.85
N LEU A 2 14.99 -12.03 -4.22
CA LEU A 2 15.65 -11.02 -3.37
C LEU A 2 15.83 -11.61 -1.97
N SER A 3 17.01 -11.42 -1.38
CA SER A 3 17.31 -11.90 -0.03
C SER A 3 16.43 -11.22 1.04
N LYS A 4 16.19 -11.94 2.14
CA LYS A 4 15.27 -11.54 3.23
C LYS A 4 15.56 -10.16 3.83
N GLU A 5 16.82 -9.73 3.82
CA GLU A 5 17.27 -8.41 4.29
C GLU A 5 16.75 -7.23 3.45
N HIS A 6 16.28 -7.48 2.23
CA HIS A 6 15.60 -6.50 1.38
C HIS A 6 14.07 -6.60 1.44
N SER A 7 13.53 -7.48 2.29
CA SER A 7 12.09 -7.61 2.48
C SER A 7 11.56 -6.51 3.40
N PHE A 8 10.46 -5.89 2.97
CA PHE A 8 9.73 -4.81 3.67
C PHE A 8 9.37 -5.09 5.14
N HIS A 9 9.38 -6.36 5.50
CA HIS A 9 8.95 -6.85 6.79
C HIS A 9 9.99 -6.61 7.90
N GLU A 10 11.27 -6.41 7.56
CA GLU A 10 12.37 -6.28 8.53
C GLU A 10 13.14 -4.93 8.45
N SER A 11 12.85 -4.09 7.46
CA SER A 11 13.52 -2.80 7.34
C SER A 11 13.14 -1.84 8.48
N SER A 12 14.17 -1.29 9.13
CA SER A 12 14.04 -0.31 10.22
C SER A 12 13.21 0.90 9.74
N PRO A 13 12.33 1.47 10.58
CA PRO A 13 11.58 2.68 10.21
C PRO A 13 12.47 3.90 9.90
N HIS A 14 13.76 3.83 10.25
CA HIS A 14 14.73 4.92 10.21
C HIS A 14 15.80 4.75 9.13
N GLU A 15 15.76 3.67 8.36
CA GLU A 15 16.69 3.43 7.27
C GLU A 15 16.06 3.88 5.94
N ALA A 16 16.88 4.47 5.07
CA ALA A 16 16.46 4.94 3.75
C ALA A 16 15.87 3.75 2.98
N HIS A 17 14.55 3.77 2.81
CA HIS A 17 13.81 2.70 2.17
C HIS A 17 13.60 3.06 0.70
N PRO A 18 13.68 2.11 -0.24
CA PRO A 18 13.28 2.34 -1.65
C PRO A 18 11.85 2.85 -1.86
N LEU A 19 11.01 2.97 -0.82
CA LEU A 19 9.69 3.60 -0.91
C LEU A 19 9.65 5.00 -0.30
N ASP A 20 10.76 5.52 0.21
CA ASP A 20 10.76 6.88 0.75
C ASP A 20 10.53 7.92 -0.37
N ASP A 21 10.79 7.57 -1.62
CA ASP A 21 10.44 8.38 -2.81
C ASP A 21 9.02 8.13 -3.34
N VAL A 22 8.28 7.17 -2.76
CA VAL A 22 6.93 6.82 -3.24
C VAL A 22 5.90 7.70 -2.56
N GLN A 23 5.15 8.44 -3.38
CA GLN A 23 4.11 9.35 -2.92
C GLN A 23 2.75 8.64 -2.78
N VAL A 24 2.51 7.61 -3.59
CA VAL A 24 1.19 6.98 -3.76
C VAL A 24 1.35 5.47 -3.89
N PHE A 25 0.55 4.72 -3.15
CA PHE A 25 0.50 3.27 -3.16
C PHE A 25 -0.91 2.81 -3.56
N ILE A 26 -1.05 2.27 -4.77
CA ILE A 26 -2.33 1.76 -5.32
C ILE A 26 -2.35 0.23 -5.21
N THR A 27 -3.43 -0.34 -4.70
CA THR A 27 -3.57 -1.80 -4.55
C THR A 27 -5.02 -2.27 -4.58
N GLY A 28 -5.24 -3.57 -4.82
CA GLY A 28 -6.56 -4.20 -4.70
C GLY A 28 -7.03 -4.43 -3.26
N GLY A 29 -6.12 -4.38 -2.28
CA GLY A 29 -6.47 -4.60 -0.88
C GLY A 29 -5.31 -4.38 0.08
N MET A 30 -5.60 -3.86 1.27
CA MET A 30 -4.63 -3.75 2.35
C MET A 30 -5.29 -3.83 3.73
N GLY A 31 -4.54 -4.35 4.71
CA GLY A 31 -4.95 -4.32 6.11
C GLY A 31 -4.70 -2.96 6.78
N THR A 32 -5.40 -2.71 7.88
CA THR A 32 -5.32 -1.45 8.64
C THR A 32 -3.90 -1.11 9.11
N GLY A 33 -3.10 -2.10 9.51
CA GLY A 33 -1.70 -1.88 9.91
C GLY A 33 -0.83 -1.31 8.80
N LEU A 34 -1.02 -1.78 7.56
CA LEU A 34 -0.29 -1.25 6.39
C LEU A 34 -0.75 0.17 6.05
N VAL A 35 -2.06 0.46 6.13
CA VAL A 35 -2.60 1.82 5.97
C VAL A 35 -1.91 2.79 6.94
N GLN A 36 -1.82 2.43 8.22
CA GLN A 36 -1.19 3.29 9.23
C GLN A 36 0.31 3.50 8.97
N ARG A 37 1.02 2.43 8.56
CA ARG A 37 2.45 2.52 8.23
C ARG A 37 2.72 3.43 7.03
N LEU A 38 1.90 3.34 5.98
CA LEU A 38 2.01 4.20 4.80
C LEU A 38 1.70 5.66 5.14
N LYS A 39 0.62 5.92 5.90
CA LYS A 39 0.27 7.27 6.38
C LYS A 39 1.38 7.89 7.23
N ALA A 40 2.01 7.11 8.12
CA ALA A 40 3.12 7.58 8.94
C ALA A 40 4.36 7.98 8.11
N LYS A 41 4.50 7.44 6.89
CA LYS A 41 5.54 7.80 5.92
C LYS A 41 5.11 8.90 4.94
N GLY A 42 3.90 9.44 5.07
CA GLY A 42 3.38 10.45 4.13
C GLY A 42 2.97 9.90 2.76
N ILE A 43 2.82 8.56 2.64
CA ILE A 43 2.44 7.90 1.40
C ILE A 43 0.92 7.78 1.35
N GLU A 44 0.30 8.24 0.26
CA GLU A 44 -1.13 8.08 0.02
C GLU A 44 -1.46 6.61 -0.27
N ALA A 45 -2.30 6.00 0.56
CA ALA A 45 -2.75 4.62 0.37
C ALA A 45 -4.11 4.59 -0.32
N ILE A 46 -4.16 4.00 -1.51
CA ILE A 46 -5.37 3.90 -2.35
C ILE A 46 -5.70 2.44 -2.60
N MET A 47 -6.94 2.06 -2.29
CA MET A 47 -7.50 0.78 -2.70
C MET A 47 -8.41 0.98 -3.90
N THR A 48 -8.37 0.08 -4.88
CA THR A 48 -9.21 0.12 -6.08
C THR A 48 -9.58 -1.29 -6.53
N LEU A 49 -10.67 -1.46 -7.28
CA LEU A 49 -11.01 -2.73 -7.94
C LEU A 49 -10.38 -2.85 -9.33
N GLU A 50 -9.73 -1.79 -9.83
CA GLU A 50 -8.98 -1.83 -11.08
C GLU A 50 -7.84 -2.85 -10.98
N THR A 51 -7.80 -3.79 -11.92
CA THR A 51 -6.83 -4.88 -11.94
C THR A 51 -5.68 -4.60 -12.89
N GLU A 52 -5.88 -3.75 -13.90
CA GLU A 52 -4.86 -3.38 -14.87
C GLU A 52 -4.01 -2.20 -14.33
N PRO A 53 -2.71 -2.40 -14.06
CA PRO A 53 -1.87 -1.37 -13.43
C PRO A 53 -1.77 -0.07 -14.23
N ASP A 54 -1.64 -0.18 -15.55
CA ASP A 54 -1.55 0.99 -16.43
C ASP A 54 -2.85 1.80 -16.40
N SER A 55 -4.00 1.13 -16.38
CA SER A 55 -5.32 1.76 -16.23
C SER A 55 -5.46 2.43 -14.87
N ALA A 56 -5.00 1.78 -13.79
CA ALA A 56 -5.07 2.33 -12.44
C ALA A 56 -4.25 3.62 -12.32
N VAL A 57 -3.04 3.63 -12.87
CA VAL A 57 -2.17 4.81 -12.90
C VAL A 57 -2.78 5.92 -13.75
N ALA A 58 -3.27 5.60 -14.96
CA ALA A 58 -3.90 6.59 -15.84
C ALA A 58 -5.13 7.23 -15.18
N ALA A 59 -6.00 6.43 -14.55
CA ALA A 59 -7.17 6.92 -13.84
C ALA A 59 -6.80 7.73 -12.59
N TYR A 60 -5.73 7.37 -11.88
CA TYR A 60 -5.24 8.16 -10.74
C TYR A 60 -4.79 9.55 -11.19
N LEU A 61 -3.95 9.61 -12.23
CA LEU A 61 -3.46 10.85 -12.80
C LEU A 61 -4.59 11.72 -13.39
N ALA A 62 -5.65 11.10 -13.89
CA ALA A 62 -6.86 11.78 -14.37
C ALA A 62 -7.82 12.22 -13.25
N GLY A 63 -7.60 11.78 -12.00
CA GLY A 63 -8.51 12.03 -10.88
C GLY A 63 -9.83 11.24 -10.96
N THR A 64 -9.87 10.17 -11.75
CA THR A 64 -11.08 9.35 -11.99
C THR A 64 -10.98 7.95 -11.38
N LEU A 65 -9.88 7.61 -10.72
CA LEU A 65 -9.70 6.29 -10.10
C LEU A 65 -10.73 6.07 -8.98
N GLU A 66 -11.54 5.03 -9.14
CA GLU A 66 -12.48 4.61 -8.11
C GLU A 66 -11.73 4.04 -6.90
N ARG A 67 -12.07 4.57 -5.72
CA ARG A 67 -11.44 4.19 -4.45
C ARG A 67 -12.38 3.30 -3.66
N VAL A 68 -11.84 2.22 -3.13
CA VAL A 68 -12.53 1.31 -2.20
C VAL A 68 -12.03 1.64 -0.79
N GLU A 69 -12.94 1.67 0.19
CA GLU A 69 -12.53 1.82 1.58
C GLU A 69 -11.80 0.54 2.06
N PRO A 70 -10.73 0.68 2.87
CA PRO A 70 -10.10 -0.47 3.51
C PRO A 70 -11.14 -1.22 4.34
N GLY A 71 -11.46 -2.44 3.91
CA GLY A 71 -12.44 -3.28 4.59
C GLY A 71 -12.05 -3.48 6.06
N HIS A 72 -13.03 -3.35 6.96
CA HIS A 72 -12.92 -3.84 8.33
C HIS A 72 -12.76 -5.36 8.31
N HIS A 73 -11.53 -5.85 8.24
CA HIS A 73 -11.28 -7.28 8.38
C HIS A 73 -11.49 -7.68 9.86
N HIS A 74 -12.46 -8.56 10.08
CA HIS A 74 -12.71 -9.25 11.35
C HIS A 74 -11.43 -9.88 11.91
N PRO A 75 -11.24 -9.95 13.24
CA PRO A 75 -10.05 -10.52 13.83
C PRO A 75 -9.99 -12.02 13.54
N VAL A 76 -9.05 -12.42 12.68
CA VAL A 76 -8.60 -13.81 12.63
C VAL A 76 -7.65 -14.01 13.79
N HIS A 77 -8.20 -14.42 14.93
CA HIS A 77 -7.44 -15.09 15.97
C HIS A 77 -8.28 -16.28 16.46
N ARG A 78 -7.83 -17.49 16.15
CA ARG A 78 -7.70 -18.48 17.21
C ARG A 78 -6.61 -19.50 16.90
N VAL A 79 -5.70 -19.58 17.86
CA VAL A 79 -4.73 -20.64 18.15
C VAL A 79 -5.43 -21.97 18.34
#